data_AF-A0A7V2T994-F1
#
_entry.id   AF-A0A7V2T994-F1
#
_cell.length_a   1.000
_cell.length_b   1.000
_cell.length_c   1.000
_cell.angle_alpha   90.00
_cell.angle_beta   90.00
_cell.angle_gamma   90.00
#
_symmetry.space_group_name_H-M   'P 1'
#
loop_
_entity.id
_entity.type
_entity.pdbx_description
1 polymer ?
#
loop_
_entity_poly.entity_id
_entity_poly.type
_entity_poly.pdbx_seq_one_letter_code
_entity_poly.pdbx_strand_id
1 'polypeptide(L)'
;VLVLRIFLPLMAPAMVTTGLLAFIAAWNEFLFALTFTLSTEQRTVPVAIALISGASAYELPWGNIMAASVVVTLPLILLVLIFQRRIVAGLTAGAVKG
;
A
#
# COMPACT_ATOMS: atom_id res chain seq x y z
N VAL A 1 -9.15 -12.90 -28.10
CA VAL A 1 -10.39 -13.56 -27.60
C VAL A 1 -10.11 -14.54 -26.47
N LEU A 2 -9.18 -15.49 -26.63
CA LEU A 2 -8.80 -16.48 -25.61
C LEU A 2 -8.35 -15.88 -24.26
N VAL A 3 -7.43 -14.90 -24.29
CA VAL A 3 -6.87 -14.29 -23.07
C VAL A 3 -7.96 -13.62 -22.21
N LEU A 4 -8.78 -12.76 -22.81
CA LEU A 4 -9.79 -11.99 -22.09
C LEU A 4 -10.95 -12.86 -21.56
N ARG A 5 -11.39 -13.89 -22.30
CA ARG A 5 -12.56 -14.70 -21.94
C ARG A 5 -12.26 -15.93 -21.10
N ILE A 6 -11.07 -16.51 -21.23
CA ILE A 6 -10.74 -17.80 -20.59
C ILE A 6 -9.67 -17.60 -19.52
N PHE A 7 -8.53 -17.03 -19.88
CA PHE A 7 -7.41 -16.88 -18.93
C PHE A 7 -7.70 -15.83 -17.84
N LEU A 8 -8.20 -14.65 -18.22
CA LEU A 8 -8.44 -13.55 -17.29
C LEU A 8 -9.38 -13.90 -16.12
N PRO A 9 -10.56 -14.50 -16.31
CA PRO A 9 -11.43 -14.88 -15.19
C PRO A 9 -10.84 -16.00 -14.32
N LEU A 10 -10.07 -16.92 -14.91
CA LEU A 10 -9.37 -17.98 -14.16
C LEU A 10 -8.23 -17.41 -13.29
N MET A 11 -7.51 -16.43 -13.80
CA MET A 11 -6.41 -15.75 -13.09
C MET A 11 -6.89 -14.62 -12.18
N ALA A 12 -8.13 -14.15 -12.33
CA ALA A 12 -8.71 -13.07 -11.53
C ALA A 12 -8.46 -13.19 -10.01
N PRO A 13 -8.67 -14.34 -9.34
CA PRO A 13 -8.36 -14.46 -7.92
C PRO A 13 -6.87 -14.26 -7.59
N ALA A 14 -5.96 -14.79 -8.43
CA ALA A 14 -4.52 -14.59 -8.26
C ALA A 14 -4.13 -13.12 -8.49
N MET A 15 -4.68 -12.49 -9.53
CA MET A 15 -4.45 -11.10 -9.88
C MET A 15 -4.89 -10.14 -8.76
N VAL A 16 -5.98 -10.44 -8.05
CA VAL A 16 -6.42 -9.65 -6.90
C VAL A 16 -5.37 -9.68 -5.78
N THR A 17 -4.83 -10.86 -5.46
CA THR A 17 -3.81 -11.01 -4.42
C THR A 17 -2.51 -10.31 -4.84
N THR A 18 -2.03 -10.54 -6.06
CA THR A 18 -0.83 -9.86 -6.58
C THR A 18 -1.01 -8.35 -6.63
N GLY A 19 -2.17 -7.87 -7.09
CA GLY A 19 -2.50 -6.44 -7.14
C GLY A 19 -2.53 -5.80 -5.76
N LEU A 20 -3.06 -6.50 -4.75
CA LEU A 20 -3.02 -6.03 -3.37
C LEU A 20 -1.59 -5.94 -2.83
N LEU A 21 -0.78 -6.98 -3.04
CA LEU A 21 0.63 -6.97 -2.61
C LEU A 21 1.41 -5.85 -3.30
N ALA A 22 1.16 -5.63 -4.60
CA ALA A 22 1.75 -4.52 -5.35
C ALA A 22 1.29 -3.16 -4.81
N PHE A 23 0.01 -3.00 -4.46
CA PHE A 23 -0.50 -1.79 -3.80
C PHE A 23 0.19 -1.55 -2.46
N ILE A 24 0.29 -2.57 -1.60
CA ILE A 24 0.95 -2.46 -0.29
C ILE A 24 2.41 -2.04 -0.47
N ALA A 25 3.12 -2.64 -1.44
CA ALA A 25 4.50 -2.28 -1.74
C ALA A 25 4.61 -0.83 -2.21
N ALA A 26 3.79 -0.41 -3.18
CA ALA A 26 3.81 0.95 -3.72
C ALA A 26 3.38 2.00 -2.69
N TRP A 27 2.43 1.69 -1.81
CA TRP A 27 1.95 2.58 -0.76
C TRP A 27 3.00 2.83 0.34
N ASN A 28 3.80 1.80 0.67
CA ASN A 28 4.87 1.90 1.66
C ASN A 28 6.20 2.40 1.07
N GLU A 29 6.28 2.59 -0.25
CA GLU A 29 7.52 2.97 -0.90
C GLU A 29 7.92 4.41 -0.55
N PHE A 30 9.05 4.54 0.13
CA PHE A 30 9.53 5.80 0.69
C PHE A 30 10.71 6.39 -0.09
N LEU A 31 11.72 5.58 -0.44
CA LEU A 31 12.98 6.08 -0.98
C LEU A 31 12.81 6.63 -2.40
N PHE A 32 12.08 5.91 -3.24
CA PHE A 32 11.79 6.39 -4.59
C PHE A 32 10.93 7.64 -4.56
N ALA A 33 9.93 7.68 -3.67
CA ALA A 33 9.07 8.84 -3.53
C ALA A 33 9.87 10.06 -3.04
N LEU A 34 10.69 9.93 -2.00
CA LEU A 34 11.51 11.02 -1.47
C LEU A 34 12.47 11.58 -2.53
N THR A 35 13.02 10.70 -3.37
CA THR A 35 14.03 11.07 -4.36
C THR A 35 13.42 11.75 -5.59
N PHE A 36 12.27 11.28 -6.06
CA PHE A 36 11.67 11.74 -7.32
C PHE A 36 10.56 12.78 -7.14
N THR A 37 9.95 12.91 -5.96
CA THR A 37 8.88 13.90 -5.70
C THR A 37 9.45 15.21 -5.16
N LEU A 38 9.83 16.09 -6.08
CA LEU A 38 10.49 17.36 -5.75
C LEU A 38 9.51 18.45 -5.27
N SER A 39 8.26 18.41 -5.73
CA SER A 39 7.22 19.38 -5.37
C SER A 39 6.33 18.86 -4.25
N THR A 40 5.84 19.76 -3.39
CA THR A 40 4.97 19.42 -2.25
C THR A 40 3.68 18.74 -2.69
N GLU A 41 3.13 19.13 -3.84
CA GLU A 41 1.88 18.61 -4.40
C GLU A 41 1.98 17.15 -4.87
N GLN A 42 3.19 16.68 -5.17
CA GLN A 42 3.45 15.34 -5.69
C GLN A 42 3.98 14.38 -4.62
N ARG A 43 4.20 14.85 -3.38
CA ARG A 43 4.74 14.02 -2.30
C ARG A 43 3.75 12.93 -1.90
N THR A 44 4.27 11.72 -1.77
CA THR A 44 3.51 10.63 -1.17
C THR A 44 3.34 10.86 0.32
N VAL A 45 2.31 10.25 0.91
CA VAL A 45 2.00 10.48 2.33
C VAL A 45 3.14 10.09 3.28
N PRO A 46 3.85 8.96 3.10
CA PRO A 46 5.01 8.64 3.93
C PRO A 46 6.11 9.71 3.89
N VAL A 47 6.37 10.29 2.72
CA VAL A 47 7.34 11.38 2.55
C VAL A 47 6.85 12.66 3.23
N ALA A 48 5.57 13.01 3.05
CA ALA A 48 4.99 14.17 3.70
C ALA A 48 5.08 14.09 5.23
N ILE A 49 4.84 12.91 5.82
CA ILE A 49 4.97 12.66 7.25
C ILE A 49 6.41 12.82 7.73
N ALA A 50 7.37 12.27 7.00
CA ALA A 50 8.79 12.38 7.35
C ALA A 50 9.31 13.82 7.31
N LEU A 51 8.65 14.70 6.57
CA LEU A 51 8.99 16.11 6.43
C LEU A 51 8.18 17.02 7.37
N ILE A 52 7.34 16.47 8.25
CA ILE A 52 6.66 17.25 9.29
C ILE A 52 7.72 17.79 10.26
N SER A 53 7.81 19.12 10.37
CA SER A 53 8.66 19.83 11.32
C SER A 53 7.83 20.62 12.35
N GLY A 54 8.41 20.86 13.53
CA GLY A 54 7.77 21.65 14.58
C GLY A 54 7.92 23.16 14.36
N ALA A 55 7.38 23.95 15.29
CA ALA A 55 7.48 25.42 15.24
C ALA A 55 8.93 25.91 15.39
N SER A 56 9.78 25.07 15.98
CA SER A 56 11.21 25.31 16.20
C SER A 56 12.02 24.18 15.55
N ALA A 57 13.24 24.46 15.09
CA ALA A 57 14.15 23.42 14.55
C ALA A 57 14.53 22.33 15.58
N TYR A 58 14.32 22.60 16.88
CA TYR A 58 14.57 21.67 17.99
C TYR A 58 13.30 20.97 18.48
N GLU A 59 12.15 21.28 17.90
CA GLU A 59 10.87 20.71 18.32
C GLU A 59 10.42 19.66 17.31
N LEU A 60 10.32 18.42 17.78
CA LEU A 60 9.80 17.30 17.01
C LEU A 60 8.32 17.12 17.36
N PRO A 61 7.37 17.40 16.43
CA PRO A 61 5.94 17.34 16.69
C PRO A 61 5.44 15.90 16.63
N TRP A 62 5.85 15.08 17.60
CA TRP A 62 5.53 13.65 17.69
C TRP A 62 4.02 13.39 17.61
N GLY A 63 3.19 14.25 18.22
CA GLY A 63 1.74 14.14 18.16
C GLY A 63 1.20 14.17 16.72
N ASN A 64 1.69 15.10 15.90
CA ASN A 64 1.27 15.24 14.51
C ASN A 64 1.77 14.06 13.66
N ILE A 65 3.02 13.63 13.87
CA ILE A 65 3.62 12.49 13.16
C ILE A 65 2.84 11.21 13.47
N MET A 66 2.55 10.94 14.73
CA MET A 66 1.81 9.75 15.16
C MET A 66 0.36 9.77 14.68
N ALA A 67 -0.33 10.91 14.78
CA ALA A 67 -1.70 11.05 14.25
C ALA A 67 -1.75 10.80 12.74
N ALA A 68 -0.83 11.40 11.98
CA ALA A 68 -0.73 11.16 10.54
C ALA A 68 -0.41 9.69 10.21
N SER A 69 0.46 9.05 10.99
CA SER A 69 0.83 7.64 10.80
C SER A 69 -0.36 6.69 11.00
N VAL A 70 -1.22 6.95 12.00
CA VAL A 70 -2.46 6.21 12.20
C VAL A 70 -3.39 6.37 11.00
N VAL A 71 -3.59 7.61 10.52
CA VAL A 71 -4.44 7.88 9.35
C VAL A 71 -3.92 7.19 8.10
N VAL A 72 -2.60 7.18 7.86
CA VAL A 72 -1.97 6.50 6.71
C VAL A 72 -2.10 4.98 6.76
N THR A 73 -2.24 4.41 7.95
CA THR A 73 -2.41 2.97 8.12
C THR A 73 -3.85 2.52 7.81
N LEU A 74 -4.85 3.40 7.95
CA LEU A 74 -6.27 3.06 7.76
C LEU A 74 -6.59 2.52 6.35
N PRO A 75 -6.14 3.11 5.23
CA PRO A 75 -6.39 2.58 3.89
C PRO A 75 -5.90 1.14 3.71
N LEU A 76 -4.72 0.81 4.25
CA LEU A 76 -4.16 -0.53 4.18
C LEU A 76 -5.01 -1.51 4.98
N ILE A 77 -5.42 -1.14 6.19
CA ILE A 77 -6.32 -1.96 7.01
C ILE A 77 -7.63 -2.22 6.27
N LEU A 78 -8.25 -1.17 5.70
CA LEU A 78 -9.50 -1.30 4.96
C LEU A 78 -9.36 -2.24 3.75
N LEU A 79 -8.29 -2.10 2.97
CA LEU A 79 -8.02 -2.99 1.85
C LEU A 79 -7.85 -4.44 2.30
N VAL A 80 -7.06 -4.68 3.34
CA VAL A 80 -6.88 -6.04 3.89
C VAL A 80 -8.23 -6.59 4.36
N LEU A 81 -9.05 -5.83 5.08
CA LEU A 81 -10.36 -6.29 5.55
C LEU A 81 -11.32 -6.64 4.41
N ILE A 82 -11.29 -5.89 3.30
CA ILE A 82 -12.09 -6.16 2.10
C ILE A 82 -11.59 -7.43 1.39
N PHE A 83 -10.27 -7.60 1.27
CA PHE A 83 -9.66 -8.63 0.44
C PHE A 83 -9.17 -9.88 1.18
N GLN A 84 -9.18 -9.90 2.52
CA GLN A 84 -8.64 -10.98 3.37
C GLN A 84 -9.07 -12.39 2.95
N ARG A 85 -10.36 -12.58 2.60
CA ARG A 85 -10.88 -13.89 2.18
C ARG A 85 -10.24 -14.36 0.86
N ARG A 86 -9.97 -13.43 -0.06
CA ARG A 86 -9.33 -13.73 -1.36
C ARG A 86 -7.83 -13.93 -1.22
N ILE A 87 -7.17 -13.20 -0.32
CA ILE A 87 -5.76 -13.40 0.01
C ILE A 87 -5.53 -14.82 0.54
N VAL A 88 -6.31 -15.24 1.53
CA VAL A 88 -6.20 -16.58 2.13
C VAL A 88 -6.47 -17.67 1.08
N ALA A 89 -7.51 -17.50 0.25
CA ALA A 89 -7.81 -18.46 -0.83
C ALA A 89 -6.70 -18.52 -1.91
N GLY A 90 -6.08 -17.39 -2.25
CA GLY A 90 -4.97 -17.34 -3.20
C GLY A 90 -3.69 -17.97 -2.67
N LEU A 91 -3.39 -17.79 -1.38
CA LEU A 91 -2.24 -18.42 -0.73
C LEU A 91 -2.41 -19.94 -0.59
N THR A 92 -3.61 -20.42 -0.27
CA THR A 92 -3.86 -21.86 -0.11
C THR A 92 -4.00 -22.59 -1.44
N ALA A 93 -4.59 -21.98 -2.48
CA ALA A 93 -4.74 -22.60 -3.79
C ALA A 93 -3.41 -23.02 -4.45
N GLY A 94 -2.32 -22.32 -4.14
CA GLY A 94 -0.96 -22.70 -4.55
C GLY A 94 -0.30 -23.78 -3.67
N ALA A 95 -0.78 -23.95 -2.43
CA ALA A 95 -0.20 -24.87 -1.45
C ALA A 95 -0.74 -26.30 -1.52
N VAL A 96 -1.94 -26.53 -2.08
CA VAL A 96 -2.60 -27.86 -2.11
C VAL A 96 -2.29 -28.70 -3.38
N LYS A 97 -1.42 -28.21 -4.28
CA LYS A 97 -0.98 -28.97 -5.46
C LYS A 97 0.48 -29.45 -5.37
N GLY A 98 0.99 -29.60 -4.16
CA GLY A 98 2.16 -30.42 -3.84
C GLY A 98 1.72 -31.80 -3.35
#